data_AF-A0A8T4CIE4-F1
#
_entry.id   AF-A0A8T4CIE4-F1
#
_cell.length_a   1.000
_cell.length_b   1.000
_cell.length_c   1.000
_cell.angle_alpha   90.00
_cell.angle_beta   90.00
_cell.angle_gamma   90.00
#
_symmetry.space_group_name_H-M   'P 1'
#
loop_
_entity.id
_entity.type
_entity.pdbx_description
1 polymer ?
#
loop_
_entity_poly.entity_id
_entity_poly.type
_entity_poly.pdbx_seq_one_letter_code
_entity_poly.pdbx_strand_id
1 'polypeptide(L)'
;MNRARLSLLVDLDDDKPVYNAKSTFHVYFPTKESTGMGFIIHGDFYVEPHRTHLMKSGYNEWLLTQAAKVAANEFLTSLLQRYRAISVFEALSPTESVASESGGIFRQRFAKALQERSKPFIPTNAGLLAKEEVLLPPSIDREGFWEKHFAASLSELVEHKKAFLKPTEDGRGTRAFLSLAKVDVLKPETLVDFIEAISKNYRDSNWWYECYSYMSNEETLSRYGHSFYVRRKLIPAGKVRVVPVPTAESGVVVSLPPVGDIADLIVPDCFAPVFVFIDAGVAQLLQSGKDTIRSWVLDRFHISRFEATELLPRAISRMAPQIFTGELKIRVSELTAVWKFVKAVTDASRMIKSS
;
A
#
# COMPACT_ATOMS: atom_id res chain seq x y z
N MET A 1 50.06 -17.01 6.07
CA MET A 1 48.68 -16.57 5.83
C MET A 1 48.47 -16.44 4.34
N ASN A 2 47.75 -17.39 3.72
CA ASN A 2 47.42 -17.31 2.30
C ASN A 2 46.33 -16.24 2.11
N ARG A 3 46.63 -15.16 1.39
CA ARG A 3 45.67 -14.13 1.04
C ARG A 3 44.88 -14.62 -0.18
N ALA A 4 43.58 -14.88 -0.02
CA ALA A 4 42.68 -15.11 -1.14
C ALA A 4 42.26 -13.75 -1.74
N ARG A 5 42.24 -13.66 -3.07
CA ARG A 5 41.71 -12.50 -3.80
C ARG A 5 40.25 -12.73 -4.15
N LEU A 6 39.46 -11.68 -3.97
CA LEU A 6 38.04 -11.65 -4.28
C LEU A 6 37.69 -10.25 -4.79
N SER A 7 37.00 -10.18 -5.92
CA SER A 7 36.48 -8.96 -6.52
C SER A 7 35.04 -9.18 -6.96
N LEU A 8 34.21 -8.16 -6.77
CA LEU A 8 32.81 -8.13 -7.20
C LEU A 8 32.65 -7.06 -8.27
N LEU A 9 31.93 -7.38 -9.34
CA LEU A 9 31.86 -6.55 -10.54
C LEU A 9 30.41 -6.46 -11.00
N VAL A 10 29.94 -5.23 -11.26
CA VAL A 10 28.70 -4.95 -11.97
C VAL A 10 29.05 -4.41 -13.34
N ASP A 11 28.24 -4.76 -14.34
CA ASP A 11 28.36 -4.13 -15.65
C ASP A 11 27.80 -2.70 -15.57
N LEU A 12 28.36 -1.82 -16.41
CA LEU A 12 27.90 -0.45 -16.54
C LEU A 12 27.36 -0.22 -17.95
N ASP A 13 26.19 0.42 -18.02
CA ASP A 13 25.62 0.97 -19.25
C ASP A 13 25.21 2.42 -18.98
N ASP A 14 25.60 3.35 -19.84
CA ASP A 14 25.44 4.81 -19.63
C ASP A 14 25.84 5.27 -18.20
N ASP A 15 27.00 4.79 -17.71
CA ASP A 15 27.55 5.07 -16.37
C ASP A 15 26.62 4.65 -15.21
N LYS A 16 25.79 3.63 -15.40
CA LYS A 16 24.91 3.07 -14.37
C LYS A 16 25.09 1.56 -14.25
N PRO A 17 25.05 1.01 -13.02
CA PRO A 17 25.00 -0.42 -12.82
C PRO A 17 23.80 -1.02 -13.55
N VAL A 18 24.05 -2.05 -14.36
CA VAL A 18 23.01 -2.80 -15.05
C VAL A 18 23.02 -4.25 -14.64
N TYR A 19 21.83 -4.83 -14.69
CA TYR A 19 21.60 -6.24 -14.42
C TYR A 19 22.18 -7.12 -15.52
N ASN A 20 23.10 -8.02 -15.14
CA ASN A 20 23.67 -9.01 -16.05
C ASN A 20 23.10 -10.42 -15.76
N ALA A 21 22.13 -10.85 -16.57
CA ALA A 21 21.49 -12.16 -16.49
C ALA A 21 22.44 -13.35 -16.73
N LYS A 22 23.62 -13.10 -17.33
CA LYS A 22 24.65 -14.08 -17.67
C LYS A 22 25.84 -14.02 -16.73
N SER A 23 25.71 -13.37 -15.58
CA SER A 23 26.79 -13.28 -14.60
C SER A 23 27.25 -14.66 -14.13
N THR A 24 28.55 -14.94 -14.24
CA THR A 24 29.16 -16.19 -13.81
C THR A 24 30.24 -15.97 -12.76
N PHE A 25 30.68 -17.06 -12.13
CA PHE A 25 31.91 -17.03 -11.34
C PHE A 25 33.12 -16.92 -12.27
N HIS A 26 34.09 -16.11 -11.91
CA HIS A 26 35.35 -15.94 -12.64
C HIS A 26 36.51 -16.47 -11.81
N VAL A 27 37.38 -17.26 -12.45
CA VAL A 27 38.62 -17.80 -11.88
C VAL A 27 39.73 -17.62 -12.91
N TYR A 28 40.31 -16.42 -12.97
CA TYR A 28 41.13 -15.91 -14.07
C TYR A 28 40.39 -15.76 -15.41
N PHE A 29 39.51 -16.70 -15.76
CA PHE A 29 38.58 -16.68 -16.89
C PHE A 29 37.13 -16.94 -16.42
N PRO A 30 36.11 -16.54 -17.20
CA PRO A 30 34.72 -16.86 -16.88
C PRO A 30 34.49 -18.37 -16.83
N THR A 31 33.82 -18.84 -15.78
CA THR A 31 33.31 -20.22 -15.69
C THR A 31 31.95 -20.34 -16.39
N LYS A 32 31.42 -21.56 -16.50
CA LYS A 32 30.04 -21.79 -16.96
C LYS A 32 29.01 -21.70 -15.82
N GLU A 33 29.45 -21.53 -14.59
CA GLU A 33 28.56 -21.47 -13.43
C GLU A 33 27.99 -20.08 -13.23
N SER A 34 26.67 -19.96 -13.39
CA SER A 34 25.91 -18.77 -13.02
C SER A 34 26.06 -18.49 -11.51
N THR A 35 26.25 -17.21 -11.16
CA THR A 35 26.22 -16.74 -9.77
C THR A 35 24.80 -16.76 -9.18
N GLY A 36 23.77 -16.83 -10.04
CA GLY A 36 22.37 -16.67 -9.66
C GLY A 36 21.99 -15.22 -9.32
N MET A 37 22.87 -14.26 -9.58
CA MET A 37 22.74 -12.84 -9.25
C MET A 37 23.15 -11.98 -10.45
N GLY A 38 22.67 -10.75 -10.55
CA GLY A 38 22.96 -9.85 -11.68
C GLY A 38 24.38 -9.30 -11.77
N PHE A 39 25.33 -9.82 -10.97
CA PHE A 39 26.71 -9.36 -10.90
C PHE A 39 27.71 -10.51 -10.85
N ILE A 40 28.94 -10.22 -11.30
CA ILE A 40 30.04 -11.17 -11.45
C ILE A 40 30.82 -11.29 -10.13
N ILE A 41 31.24 -12.51 -9.81
CA ILE A 41 32.08 -12.82 -8.65
C ILE A 41 33.41 -13.39 -9.17
N HIS A 42 34.49 -12.64 -9.04
CA HIS A 42 35.83 -13.09 -9.38
C HIS A 42 36.59 -13.44 -8.11
N GLY A 43 37.14 -14.65 -8.01
CA GLY A 43 38.02 -15.00 -6.91
C GLY A 43 38.88 -16.21 -7.19
N ASP A 44 39.77 -16.51 -6.25
CA ASP A 44 40.71 -17.63 -6.33
C ASP A 44 40.04 -18.98 -6.05
N PHE A 45 38.87 -19.24 -6.63
CA PHE A 45 38.14 -20.49 -6.40
C PHE A 45 38.86 -21.71 -6.98
N TYR A 46 38.71 -22.86 -6.33
CA TYR A 46 39.09 -24.13 -6.92
C TYR A 46 38.06 -24.59 -7.94
N VAL A 47 38.53 -24.89 -9.14
CA VAL A 47 37.70 -25.35 -10.26
C VAL A 47 38.13 -26.73 -10.70
N GLU A 48 37.20 -27.46 -11.31
CA GLU A 48 37.49 -28.76 -11.89
C GLU A 48 38.55 -28.65 -13.02
N PRO A 49 39.23 -29.75 -13.42
CA PRO A 49 40.32 -29.68 -14.40
C PRO A 49 39.95 -29.00 -15.73
N HIS A 50 38.70 -29.11 -16.15
CA HIS A 50 38.15 -28.49 -17.36
C HIS A 50 37.64 -27.06 -17.15
N ARG A 51 37.76 -26.53 -15.92
CA ARG A 51 37.57 -25.13 -15.51
C ARG A 51 36.19 -24.54 -15.75
N THR A 52 35.17 -25.37 -15.93
CA THR A 52 33.79 -24.91 -16.13
C THR A 52 33.01 -24.83 -14.83
N HIS A 53 33.39 -25.61 -13.82
CA HIS A 53 32.66 -25.79 -12.56
C HIS A 53 33.54 -25.56 -11.34
N LEU A 54 32.92 -25.09 -10.27
CA LEU A 54 33.52 -24.92 -8.96
C LEU A 54 33.56 -26.27 -8.24
N MET A 55 34.72 -26.64 -7.70
CA MET A 55 34.83 -27.86 -6.91
C MET A 55 34.14 -27.71 -5.54
N LYS A 56 33.47 -28.77 -5.09
CA LYS A 56 32.99 -28.85 -3.70
C LYS A 56 34.19 -28.96 -2.76
N SER A 57 34.45 -27.91 -1.99
CA SER A 57 35.54 -27.87 -1.02
C SER A 57 35.22 -26.87 0.09
N GLY A 58 35.73 -27.14 1.30
CA GLY A 58 35.59 -26.21 2.42
C GLY A 58 36.19 -24.83 2.14
N TYR A 59 37.22 -24.75 1.28
CA TYR A 59 37.80 -23.49 0.84
C TYR A 59 36.84 -22.67 -0.04
N ASN A 60 36.24 -23.27 -1.08
CA ASN A 60 35.26 -22.57 -1.91
C ASN A 60 34.03 -22.16 -1.10
N GLU A 61 33.58 -23.02 -0.19
CA GLU A 61 32.50 -22.65 0.73
C GLU A 61 32.88 -21.46 1.62
N TRP A 62 34.08 -21.45 2.19
CA TRP A 62 34.55 -20.29 2.93
C TRP A 62 34.58 -19.04 2.04
N LEU A 63 35.10 -19.13 0.80
CA LEU A 63 35.23 -18.00 -0.12
C LEU A 63 33.89 -17.44 -0.58
N LEU A 64 32.91 -18.31 -0.89
CA LEU A 64 31.53 -17.90 -1.20
C LEU A 64 30.87 -17.17 -0.01
N THR A 65 31.19 -17.59 1.23
CA THR A 65 30.70 -16.92 2.43
C THR A 65 31.31 -15.53 2.59
N GLN A 66 32.61 -15.40 2.36
CA GLN A 66 33.27 -14.08 2.36
C GLN A 66 32.71 -13.18 1.26
N ALA A 67 32.52 -13.73 0.05
CA ALA A 67 31.94 -13.00 -1.06
C ALA A 67 30.55 -12.46 -0.76
N ALA A 68 29.69 -13.29 -0.17
CA ALA A 68 28.36 -12.87 0.24
C ALA A 68 28.39 -11.73 1.27
N LYS A 69 29.29 -11.81 2.27
CA LYS A 69 29.46 -10.77 3.29
C LYS A 69 29.96 -9.46 2.69
N VAL A 70 30.99 -9.51 1.84
CA VAL A 70 31.54 -8.32 1.15
C VAL A 70 30.49 -7.69 0.23
N ALA A 71 29.77 -8.52 -0.53
CA ALA A 71 28.68 -8.08 -1.41
C ALA A 71 27.60 -7.32 -0.62
N ALA A 72 27.10 -7.93 0.46
CA ALA A 72 26.01 -7.37 1.25
C ALA A 72 26.42 -6.15 2.05
N ASN A 73 27.72 -5.95 2.33
CA ASN A 73 28.22 -4.87 3.18
C ASN A 73 28.95 -3.78 2.38
N GLU A 74 30.23 -3.99 2.12
CA GLU A 74 31.14 -3.00 1.55
C GLU A 74 30.78 -2.66 0.11
N PHE A 75 30.49 -3.67 -0.70
CA PHE A 75 30.19 -3.48 -2.12
C PHE A 75 28.88 -2.73 -2.33
N LEU A 76 27.78 -3.20 -1.71
CA LEU A 76 26.49 -2.50 -1.73
C LEU A 76 26.63 -1.05 -1.24
N THR A 77 27.35 -0.82 -0.14
CA THR A 77 27.57 0.54 0.38
C THR A 77 28.29 1.41 -0.65
N SER A 78 29.36 0.89 -1.24
CA SER A 78 30.18 1.63 -2.21
C SER A 78 29.39 1.98 -3.47
N LEU A 79 28.51 1.07 -3.92
CA LEU A 79 27.61 1.32 -5.05
C LEU A 79 26.57 2.39 -4.73
N LEU A 80 25.91 2.32 -3.57
CA LEU A 80 24.91 3.30 -3.14
C LEU A 80 25.50 4.70 -2.89
N GLN A 81 26.80 4.82 -2.65
CA GLN A 81 27.49 6.11 -2.56
C GLN A 81 27.69 6.79 -3.91
N ARG A 82 27.65 6.03 -5.01
CA ARG A 82 27.98 6.52 -6.36
C ARG A 82 26.78 6.55 -7.31
N TYR A 83 25.86 5.60 -7.14
CA TYR A 83 24.78 5.36 -8.09
C TYR A 83 23.41 5.40 -7.39
N ARG A 84 22.36 5.58 -8.20
CA ARG A 84 20.97 5.53 -7.71
C ARG A 84 20.62 4.13 -7.24
N ALA A 85 19.84 4.06 -6.15
CA ALA A 85 19.49 2.81 -5.49
C ALA A 85 18.75 1.84 -6.40
N ILE A 86 17.81 2.30 -7.23
CA ILE A 86 17.07 1.45 -8.16
C ILE A 86 17.99 0.68 -9.11
N SER A 87 18.98 1.35 -9.71
CA SER A 87 19.95 0.72 -10.62
C SER A 87 20.86 -0.25 -9.87
N VAL A 88 21.29 0.12 -8.65
CA VAL A 88 22.10 -0.77 -7.80
C VAL A 88 21.32 -2.02 -7.41
N PHE A 89 20.08 -1.88 -6.95
CA PHE A 89 19.26 -3.02 -6.53
C PHE A 89 18.89 -3.91 -7.71
N GLU A 90 18.62 -3.34 -8.88
CA GLU A 90 18.40 -4.09 -10.10
C GLU A 90 19.64 -4.89 -10.49
N ALA A 91 20.83 -4.26 -10.52
CA ALA A 91 22.09 -4.94 -10.81
C ALA A 91 22.44 -6.05 -9.80
N LEU A 92 22.05 -5.87 -8.53
CA LEU A 92 22.28 -6.84 -7.46
C LEU A 92 21.12 -7.81 -7.24
N SER A 93 20.07 -7.77 -8.07
CA SER A 93 18.91 -8.63 -7.92
C SER A 93 19.21 -10.07 -8.38
N PRO A 94 18.47 -11.08 -7.87
CA PRO A 94 18.59 -12.46 -8.37
C PRO A 94 18.28 -12.56 -9.86
N THR A 95 18.95 -13.49 -10.53
CA THR A 95 18.62 -13.81 -11.91
C THR A 95 17.42 -14.76 -12.02
N GLU A 96 16.71 -14.68 -13.14
CA GLU A 96 15.67 -15.67 -13.50
C GLU A 96 16.27 -17.00 -13.97
N SER A 97 17.59 -17.07 -14.19
CA SER A 97 18.28 -18.30 -14.59
C SER A 97 18.36 -19.30 -13.44
N VAL A 98 18.30 -20.60 -13.78
CA VAL A 98 18.52 -21.68 -12.81
C VAL A 98 19.93 -21.51 -12.24
N ALA A 99 20.01 -21.20 -10.96
CA ALA A 99 21.30 -21.04 -10.29
C ALA A 99 22.07 -22.37 -10.34
N SER A 100 23.37 -22.30 -10.60
CA SER A 100 24.27 -23.42 -10.33
C SER A 100 24.19 -23.79 -8.84
N GLU A 101 24.67 -24.96 -8.44
CA GLU A 101 24.72 -25.35 -7.02
C GLU A 101 25.48 -24.29 -6.19
N SER A 102 26.66 -23.87 -6.66
CA SER A 102 27.47 -22.81 -6.06
C SER A 102 26.75 -21.46 -6.04
N GLY A 103 26.03 -21.12 -7.11
CA GLY A 103 25.22 -19.90 -7.20
C GLY A 103 24.05 -19.91 -6.21
N GLY A 104 23.39 -21.06 -6.02
CA GLY A 104 22.36 -21.25 -5.00
C GLY A 104 22.91 -21.05 -3.59
N ILE A 105 24.08 -21.65 -3.31
CA ILE A 105 24.79 -21.48 -2.03
C ILE A 105 25.15 -20.01 -1.81
N PHE A 106 25.71 -19.34 -2.83
CA PHE A 106 26.04 -17.92 -2.76
C PHE A 106 24.81 -17.08 -2.47
N ARG A 107 23.73 -17.24 -3.25
CA ARG A 107 22.48 -16.48 -3.09
C ARG A 107 21.90 -16.64 -1.70
N GLN A 108 21.89 -17.85 -1.14
CA GLN A 108 21.42 -18.09 0.22
C GLN A 108 22.26 -17.34 1.26
N ARG A 109 23.60 -17.37 1.10
CA ARG A 109 24.52 -16.68 2.00
C ARG A 109 24.46 -15.16 1.85
N PHE A 110 24.26 -14.67 0.64
CA PHE A 110 24.06 -13.25 0.35
C PHE A 110 22.77 -12.72 0.97
N ALA A 111 21.66 -13.46 0.81
CA ALA A 111 20.40 -13.15 1.47
C ALA A 111 20.54 -13.13 3.00
N LYS A 112 21.23 -14.12 3.58
CA LYS A 112 21.53 -14.14 5.02
C LYS A 112 22.38 -12.94 5.45
N ALA A 113 23.42 -12.59 4.71
CA ALA A 113 24.27 -11.45 5.01
C ALA A 113 23.52 -10.11 4.89
N LEU A 114 22.60 -9.97 3.92
CA LEU A 114 21.70 -8.81 3.84
C LEU A 114 20.72 -8.76 5.02
N GLN A 115 20.23 -9.92 5.48
CA GLN A 115 19.35 -10.00 6.64
C GLN A 115 20.07 -9.65 7.96
N GLU A 116 21.37 -9.91 8.05
CA GLU A 116 22.20 -9.60 9.23
C GLU A 116 22.85 -8.21 9.15
N ARG A 117 22.69 -7.49 8.03
CA ARG A 117 23.27 -6.16 7.83
C ARG A 117 22.58 -5.14 8.75
N SER A 118 23.37 -4.48 9.60
CA SER A 118 22.91 -3.39 10.47
C SER A 118 22.97 -2.00 9.82
N LYS A 119 23.83 -1.82 8.80
CA LYS A 119 24.02 -0.52 8.17
C LYS A 119 22.82 -0.16 7.27
N PRO A 120 22.22 1.03 7.40
CA PRO A 120 21.15 1.49 6.52
C PRO A 120 21.50 1.39 5.03
N PHE A 121 20.51 1.04 4.20
CA PHE A 121 20.69 0.91 2.76
C PHE A 121 19.41 1.10 1.93
N ILE A 122 18.22 1.14 2.55
CA ILE A 122 16.96 1.26 1.81
C ILE A 122 16.64 2.75 1.62
N PRO A 123 16.43 3.22 0.37
CA PRO A 123 16.14 4.62 0.09
C PRO A 123 14.71 4.97 0.51
N THR A 124 14.59 6.06 1.27
CA THR A 124 13.33 6.67 1.68
C THR A 124 13.41 8.18 1.42
N ASN A 125 12.31 8.92 1.63
CA ASN A 125 12.36 10.39 1.54
C ASN A 125 13.20 11.03 2.67
N ALA A 126 13.46 10.32 3.77
CA ALA A 126 14.32 10.75 4.86
C ALA A 126 15.80 10.33 4.69
N GLY A 127 16.16 9.71 3.57
CA GLY A 127 17.50 9.16 3.31
C GLY A 127 17.53 7.62 3.40
N LEU A 128 18.71 7.05 3.64
CA LEU A 128 18.86 5.61 3.76
C LEU A 128 18.49 5.14 5.16
N LEU A 129 17.57 4.18 5.27
CA LEU A 129 17.16 3.56 6.54
C LEU A 129 17.50 2.07 6.60
N ALA A 130 17.49 1.51 7.81
CA ALA A 130 17.63 0.08 8.03
C ALA A 130 16.35 -0.66 7.59
N LYS A 131 16.47 -1.98 7.33
CA LYS A 131 15.35 -2.76 6.79
C LYS A 131 14.17 -2.88 7.75
N GLU A 132 14.46 -2.91 9.05
CA GLU A 132 13.47 -3.01 10.10
C GLU A 132 12.64 -1.74 10.20
N GLU A 133 13.17 -0.60 9.74
CA GLU A 133 12.53 0.72 9.81
C GLU A 133 11.68 1.04 8.58
N VAL A 134 11.76 0.23 7.53
CA VAL A 134 11.07 0.47 6.26
C VAL A 134 9.94 -0.54 6.04
N LEU A 135 8.86 -0.05 5.44
CA LEU A 135 7.79 -0.88 4.89
C LEU A 135 7.73 -0.74 3.38
N LEU A 136 7.39 -1.85 2.72
CA LEU A 136 7.07 -1.86 1.31
C LEU A 136 5.55 -1.86 1.11
N PRO A 137 5.02 -1.00 0.23
CA PRO A 137 3.63 -1.10 -0.24
C PRO A 137 3.29 -2.50 -0.79
N PRO A 138 2.03 -2.95 -0.80
CA PRO A 138 1.66 -4.29 -1.24
C PRO A 138 2.08 -4.61 -2.68
N SER A 139 2.03 -3.60 -3.55
CA SER A 139 2.46 -3.65 -4.96
C SER A 139 3.46 -2.53 -5.25
N ILE A 140 4.04 -2.51 -6.45
CA ILE A 140 4.94 -1.43 -6.89
C ILE A 140 4.16 -0.11 -6.90
N ASP A 141 4.60 0.87 -6.10
CA ASP A 141 3.92 2.14 -5.87
C ASP A 141 4.80 3.32 -6.34
N ARG A 142 4.94 3.46 -7.65
CA ARG A 142 5.75 4.53 -8.26
C ARG A 142 5.15 5.93 -8.11
N GLU A 143 3.83 6.00 -8.00
CA GLU A 143 3.11 7.25 -7.78
C GLU A 143 3.18 7.70 -6.32
N GLY A 144 3.54 6.78 -5.41
CA GLY A 144 3.80 7.08 -4.01
C GLY A 144 2.52 7.32 -3.23
N PHE A 145 1.45 6.59 -3.54
CA PHE A 145 0.19 6.65 -2.79
C PHE A 145 0.45 6.42 -1.29
N TRP A 146 1.17 5.37 -0.92
CA TRP A 146 1.38 5.05 0.49
C TRP A 146 2.21 6.10 1.22
N GLU A 147 3.27 6.56 0.57
CA GLU A 147 4.15 7.61 1.09
C GLU A 147 3.39 8.94 1.25
N LYS A 148 2.63 9.37 0.23
CA LYS A 148 1.84 10.62 0.25
C LYS A 148 0.80 10.63 1.36
N HIS A 149 0.10 9.51 1.57
CA HIS A 149 -1.08 9.48 2.43
C HIS A 149 -0.81 9.02 3.87
N PHE A 150 0.22 8.20 4.10
CA PHE A 150 0.40 7.50 5.38
C PHE A 150 1.77 7.70 6.02
N ALA A 151 2.78 8.24 5.32
CA ALA A 151 4.13 8.37 5.88
C ALA A 151 4.17 9.16 7.20
N ALA A 152 3.41 10.26 7.28
CA ALA A 152 3.38 11.13 8.47
C ALA A 152 2.86 10.44 9.74
N SER A 153 2.03 9.41 9.59
CA SER A 153 1.46 8.66 10.72
C SER A 153 2.04 7.26 10.85
N LEU A 154 3.03 6.87 10.03
CA LEU A 154 3.49 5.48 9.96
C LEU A 154 4.00 4.96 11.31
N SER A 155 4.74 5.80 12.04
CA SER A 155 5.28 5.44 13.36
C SER A 155 4.21 5.23 14.44
N GLU A 156 3.02 5.81 14.26
CA GLU A 156 1.86 5.60 15.14
C GLU A 156 1.08 4.33 14.76
N LEU A 157 1.16 3.92 13.48
CA LEU A 157 0.40 2.82 12.92
C LEU A 157 1.12 1.48 13.04
N VAL A 158 2.45 1.48 12.87
CA VAL A 158 3.25 0.25 12.89
C VAL A 158 4.50 0.50 13.70
N GLU A 159 4.65 -0.27 14.77
CA GLU A 159 5.77 -0.16 15.69
C GLU A 159 7.10 -0.32 14.95
N HIS A 160 8.07 0.52 15.31
CA HIS A 160 9.43 0.56 14.75
C HIS A 160 9.55 0.94 13.26
N LYS A 161 8.44 1.13 12.55
CA LYS A 161 8.46 1.61 11.15
C LYS A 161 8.49 3.12 11.09
N LYS A 162 9.32 3.64 10.19
CA LYS A 162 9.61 5.08 10.07
C LYS A 162 9.27 5.65 8.70
N ALA A 163 9.42 4.86 7.63
CA ALA A 163 9.11 5.34 6.28
C ALA A 163 8.71 4.19 5.34
N PHE A 164 8.16 4.55 4.18
CA PHE A 164 8.05 3.64 3.06
C PHE A 164 9.30 3.70 2.17
N LEU A 165 9.46 2.68 1.32
CA LEU A 165 10.40 2.76 0.20
C LEU A 165 10.07 3.98 -0.65
N LYS A 166 11.11 4.74 -1.05
CA LYS A 166 10.95 5.91 -1.91
C LYS A 166 10.28 5.50 -3.24
N PRO A 167 9.16 6.13 -3.65
CA PRO A 167 8.38 5.72 -4.83
C PRO A 167 9.19 5.62 -6.13
N THR A 168 10.09 6.57 -6.35
CA THR A 168 10.96 6.60 -7.55
C THR A 168 12.00 5.49 -7.61
N GLU A 169 12.20 4.77 -6.50
CA GLU A 169 13.12 3.64 -6.40
C GLU A 169 12.38 2.29 -6.41
N ASP A 170 11.04 2.32 -6.48
CA ASP A 170 10.20 1.14 -6.45
C ASP A 170 10.04 0.50 -7.85
N GLY A 171 10.70 -0.63 -8.03
CA GLY A 171 10.73 -1.37 -9.29
C GLY A 171 10.86 -2.86 -9.05
N ARG A 172 10.65 -3.67 -10.11
CA ARG A 172 10.68 -5.14 -10.02
C ARG A 172 12.02 -5.66 -9.47
N GLY A 173 13.14 -5.15 -9.98
CA GLY A 173 14.49 -5.48 -9.49
C GLY A 173 14.70 -5.08 -8.03
N THR A 174 14.29 -3.86 -7.64
CA THR A 174 14.29 -3.42 -6.24
C THR A 174 13.50 -4.37 -5.34
N ARG A 175 12.26 -4.73 -5.72
CA ARG A 175 11.43 -5.66 -4.93
C ARG A 175 12.07 -7.03 -4.81
N ALA A 176 12.64 -7.56 -5.89
CA ALA A 176 13.34 -8.83 -5.87
C ALA A 176 14.57 -8.78 -4.94
N PHE A 177 15.36 -7.70 -4.98
CA PHE A 177 16.50 -7.50 -4.09
C PHE A 177 16.08 -7.38 -2.62
N LEU A 178 15.11 -6.51 -2.30
CA LEU A 178 14.63 -6.30 -0.93
C LEU A 178 13.94 -7.54 -0.34
N SER A 179 13.39 -8.43 -1.18
CA SER A 179 12.89 -9.73 -0.74
C SER A 179 13.98 -10.62 -0.13
N LEU A 180 15.22 -10.55 -0.64
CA LEU A 180 16.36 -11.28 -0.08
C LEU A 180 16.71 -10.79 1.33
N ALA A 181 16.60 -9.48 1.55
CA ALA A 181 16.84 -8.85 2.85
C ALA A 181 15.70 -9.08 3.85
N LYS A 182 14.56 -9.63 3.40
CA LYS A 182 13.31 -9.77 4.16
C LYS A 182 12.81 -8.43 4.70
N VAL A 183 12.71 -7.44 3.82
CA VAL A 183 11.99 -6.19 4.15
C VAL A 183 10.50 -6.50 4.20
N ASP A 184 9.81 -6.02 5.23
CA ASP A 184 8.39 -6.28 5.42
C ASP A 184 7.56 -5.63 4.31
N VAL A 185 6.63 -6.41 3.77
CA VAL A 185 5.66 -5.97 2.76
C VAL A 185 4.29 -5.90 3.41
N LEU A 186 3.60 -4.77 3.25
CA LEU A 186 2.24 -4.63 3.71
C LEU A 186 1.32 -5.58 2.95
N LYS A 187 0.35 -6.14 3.66
CA LYS A 187 -0.77 -6.83 3.00
C LYS A 187 -1.79 -5.78 2.52
N PRO A 188 -2.48 -5.99 1.39
CA PRO A 188 -3.46 -5.03 0.89
C PRO A 188 -4.51 -4.60 1.91
N GLU A 189 -4.98 -5.53 2.75
CA GLU A 189 -6.01 -5.31 3.77
C GLU A 189 -5.60 -4.26 4.81
N THR A 190 -4.30 -4.12 5.05
CA THR A 190 -3.73 -3.14 5.99
C THR A 190 -4.08 -1.70 5.61
N LEU A 191 -4.41 -1.43 4.34
CA LEU A 191 -4.88 -0.12 3.90
C LEU A 191 -6.13 0.31 4.66
N VAL A 192 -7.05 -0.61 4.91
CA VAL A 192 -8.31 -0.33 5.61
C VAL A 192 -8.04 0.05 7.07
N ASP A 193 -7.12 -0.67 7.73
CA ASP A 193 -6.68 -0.35 9.10
C ASP A 193 -6.03 1.04 9.16
N PHE A 194 -5.21 1.37 8.16
CA PHE A 194 -4.52 2.66 8.07
C PHE A 194 -5.51 3.81 7.86
N ILE A 195 -6.47 3.65 6.95
CA ILE A 195 -7.52 4.64 6.69
C ILE A 195 -8.29 4.93 7.97
N GLU A 196 -8.71 3.91 8.71
CA GLU A 196 -9.49 4.09 9.94
C GLU A 196 -8.71 4.73 11.08
N ALA A 197 -7.45 4.34 11.23
CA ALA A 197 -6.61 4.92 12.27
C ALA A 197 -6.34 6.41 12.02
N ILE A 198 -6.08 6.79 10.77
CA ILE A 198 -5.74 8.16 10.38
C ILE A 198 -6.98 9.06 10.22
N SER A 199 -8.12 8.51 9.83
CA SER A 199 -9.36 9.27 9.61
C SER A 199 -10.04 9.80 10.89
N LYS A 200 -9.45 9.52 12.06
CA LYS A 200 -9.80 10.21 13.32
C LYS A 200 -9.57 11.72 13.25
N ASN A 201 -8.63 12.15 12.41
CA ASN A 201 -8.38 13.55 12.11
C ASN A 201 -9.11 13.97 10.83
N TYR A 202 -9.36 15.28 10.66
CA TYR A 202 -9.97 15.81 9.44
C TYR A 202 -9.19 15.36 8.20
N ARG A 203 -9.93 14.87 7.19
CA ARG A 203 -9.41 14.54 5.86
C ARG A 203 -10.31 15.18 4.83
N ASP A 204 -9.70 15.81 3.83
CA ASP A 204 -10.44 16.39 2.73
C ASP A 204 -11.05 15.30 1.83
N SER A 205 -11.98 15.73 0.98
CA SER A 205 -12.73 14.82 0.13
C SER A 205 -11.88 14.13 -0.94
N ASN A 206 -10.80 14.78 -1.41
CA ASN A 206 -9.89 14.18 -2.39
C ASN A 206 -9.14 13.00 -1.78
N TRP A 207 -8.67 13.14 -0.53
CA TRP A 207 -7.99 12.05 0.18
C TRP A 207 -8.86 10.79 0.25
N TRP A 208 -10.15 10.93 0.58
CA TRP A 208 -11.10 9.80 0.62
C TRP A 208 -11.32 9.19 -0.76
N TYR A 209 -11.52 10.02 -1.77
CA TYR A 209 -11.71 9.55 -3.14
C TYR A 209 -10.47 8.81 -3.68
N GLU A 210 -9.26 9.31 -3.39
CA GLU A 210 -8.00 8.65 -3.75
C GLU A 210 -7.87 7.29 -3.05
N CYS A 211 -8.25 7.19 -1.77
CA CYS A 211 -8.29 5.92 -1.05
C CYS A 211 -9.29 4.93 -1.68
N TYR A 212 -10.50 5.37 -2.03
CA TYR A 212 -11.50 4.52 -2.70
C TYR A 212 -11.03 4.09 -4.09
N SER A 213 -10.43 5.00 -4.85
CA SER A 213 -9.82 4.71 -6.14
C SER A 213 -8.76 3.61 -5.97
N TYR A 214 -7.84 3.74 -5.01
CA TYR A 214 -6.83 2.72 -4.76
C TYR A 214 -7.46 1.36 -4.41
N MET A 215 -8.38 1.32 -3.44
CA MET A 215 -9.04 0.07 -3.03
C MET A 215 -9.80 -0.61 -4.19
N SER A 216 -10.44 0.17 -5.06
CA SER A 216 -11.18 -0.37 -6.21
C SER A 216 -10.28 -0.91 -7.33
N ASN A 217 -9.03 -0.43 -7.43
CA ASN A 217 -8.08 -0.83 -8.46
C ASN A 217 -7.10 -1.90 -7.96
N GLU A 218 -6.93 -2.08 -6.65
CA GLU A 218 -6.10 -3.13 -6.07
C GLU A 218 -6.82 -4.49 -6.17
N GLU A 219 -6.12 -5.51 -6.66
CA GLU A 219 -6.72 -6.79 -7.06
C GLU A 219 -7.43 -7.51 -5.89
N THR A 220 -6.86 -7.44 -4.70
CA THR A 220 -7.36 -8.15 -3.51
C THR A 220 -8.58 -7.42 -2.92
N LEU A 221 -8.44 -6.13 -2.65
CA LEU A 221 -9.46 -5.28 -2.04
C LEU A 221 -10.68 -5.11 -2.94
N SER A 222 -10.48 -5.02 -4.26
CA SER A 222 -11.58 -4.89 -5.21
C SER A 222 -12.52 -6.10 -5.21
N ARG A 223 -11.97 -7.29 -4.95
CA ARG A 223 -12.70 -8.57 -4.90
C ARG A 223 -13.44 -8.80 -3.60
N TYR A 224 -13.06 -8.14 -2.50
CA TYR A 224 -13.81 -8.26 -1.26
C TYR A 224 -15.22 -7.70 -1.40
N GLY A 225 -16.19 -8.48 -0.91
CA GLY A 225 -17.59 -8.06 -0.83
C GLY A 225 -17.87 -7.21 0.41
N HIS A 226 -19.13 -6.80 0.54
CA HIS A 226 -19.60 -5.96 1.66
C HIS A 226 -19.21 -6.49 3.05
N SER A 227 -19.28 -7.80 3.27
CA SER A 227 -19.01 -8.44 4.57
C SER A 227 -17.64 -8.14 5.16
N PHE A 228 -16.62 -7.90 4.32
CA PHE A 228 -15.28 -7.52 4.77
C PHE A 228 -15.24 -6.09 5.33
N TYR A 229 -16.00 -5.18 4.72
CA TYR A 229 -16.01 -3.76 5.06
C TYR A 229 -17.00 -3.40 6.17
N VAL A 230 -17.98 -4.26 6.43
CA VAL A 230 -18.97 -4.09 7.51
C VAL A 230 -18.32 -3.66 8.82
N ARG A 231 -18.88 -2.64 9.47
CA ARG A 231 -18.41 -2.02 10.73
C ARG A 231 -17.10 -1.25 10.66
N ARG A 232 -16.36 -1.30 9.55
CA ARG A 232 -15.14 -0.50 9.34
C ARG A 232 -15.53 0.97 9.11
N LYS A 233 -14.88 1.91 9.78
CA LYS A 233 -15.12 3.37 9.69
C LYS A 233 -14.54 3.97 8.42
N LEU A 234 -15.24 3.78 7.32
CA LEU A 234 -14.74 4.14 5.98
C LEU A 234 -15.61 5.17 5.27
N ILE A 235 -16.69 5.64 5.88
CA ILE A 235 -17.65 6.54 5.23
C ILE A 235 -17.58 7.92 5.90
N PRO A 236 -17.00 8.95 5.25
CA PRO A 236 -17.03 10.30 5.78
C PRO A 236 -18.46 10.85 5.70
N ALA A 237 -18.95 11.39 6.80
CA ALA A 237 -20.29 11.93 6.96
C ALA A 237 -20.20 13.37 7.48
N GLY A 238 -19.87 14.30 6.58
CA GLY A 238 -19.53 15.68 6.90
C GLY A 238 -18.07 15.86 7.36
N LYS A 239 -17.74 17.04 7.91
CA LYS A 239 -16.34 17.46 8.07
C LYS A 239 -15.48 16.54 8.96
N VAL A 240 -15.98 16.12 10.13
CA VAL A 240 -15.13 15.43 11.15
C VAL A 240 -15.65 14.04 11.51
N ARG A 241 -16.83 13.66 11.02
CA ARG A 241 -17.46 12.39 11.40
C ARG A 241 -17.20 11.35 10.33
N VAL A 242 -16.70 10.19 10.75
CA VAL A 242 -16.57 9.00 9.90
C VAL A 242 -17.46 7.93 10.49
N VAL A 243 -18.42 7.44 9.70
CA VAL A 243 -19.37 6.40 10.11
C VAL A 243 -18.92 5.03 9.63
N PRO A 244 -19.25 3.96 10.38
CA PRO A 244 -18.98 2.61 9.95
C PRO A 244 -19.83 2.23 8.74
N VAL A 245 -19.31 1.34 7.90
CA VAL A 245 -20.10 0.67 6.86
C VAL A 245 -21.26 -0.09 7.53
N PRO A 246 -22.51 0.16 7.12
CA PRO A 246 -23.70 -0.37 7.81
C PRO A 246 -23.79 -1.89 7.71
N THR A 247 -24.34 -2.53 8.73
CA THR A 247 -24.80 -3.92 8.62
C THR A 247 -26.24 -3.94 8.10
N ALA A 248 -26.67 -5.05 7.47
CA ALA A 248 -28.06 -5.24 7.08
C ALA A 248 -29.05 -5.06 8.26
N GLU A 249 -28.62 -5.38 9.47
CA GLU A 249 -29.41 -5.30 10.70
C GLU A 249 -29.37 -3.93 11.38
N SER A 250 -28.30 -3.14 11.17
CA SER A 250 -28.12 -1.82 11.81
C SER A 250 -29.28 -0.89 11.46
N GLY A 251 -29.78 -1.05 10.23
CA GLY A 251 -30.87 -0.27 9.71
C GLY A 251 -30.59 1.23 9.63
N VAL A 252 -29.32 1.61 9.78
CA VAL A 252 -28.80 2.90 9.37
C VAL A 252 -28.78 2.90 7.86
N VAL A 253 -29.41 3.89 7.24
CA VAL A 253 -29.38 4.10 5.82
C VAL A 253 -28.36 5.18 5.52
N VAL A 254 -27.29 4.77 4.85
CA VAL A 254 -26.28 5.70 4.33
C VAL A 254 -26.61 6.03 2.90
N SER A 255 -26.64 7.31 2.55
CA SER A 255 -26.97 7.75 1.20
C SER A 255 -26.02 8.82 0.69
N LEU A 256 -25.85 8.87 -0.63
CA LEU A 256 -25.36 10.08 -1.27
C LEU A 256 -26.32 11.25 -0.95
N PRO A 257 -25.83 12.49 -0.80
CA PRO A 257 -26.70 13.64 -0.73
C PRO A 257 -27.34 13.93 -2.11
N PRO A 258 -28.50 14.61 -2.17
CA PRO A 258 -29.12 15.02 -3.43
C PRO A 258 -28.19 15.90 -4.27
N VAL A 259 -28.21 15.77 -5.59
CA VAL A 259 -27.42 16.64 -6.49
C VAL A 259 -27.93 18.08 -6.40
N GLY A 260 -27.05 19.07 -6.18
CA GLY A 260 -27.41 20.49 -6.11
C GLY A 260 -26.65 21.26 -5.04
N ASP A 261 -27.16 22.43 -4.65
CA ASP A 261 -26.64 23.19 -3.50
C ASP A 261 -27.20 22.59 -2.19
N ILE A 262 -26.41 21.68 -1.63
CA ILE A 262 -26.74 20.80 -0.49
C ILE A 262 -25.98 21.21 0.78
N ALA A 263 -25.18 22.28 0.72
CA ALA A 263 -24.31 22.70 1.84
C ALA A 263 -25.10 22.91 3.15
N ASP A 264 -26.39 23.21 3.04
CA ASP A 264 -27.28 23.51 4.17
C ASP A 264 -28.15 22.32 4.62
N LEU A 265 -28.06 21.16 3.96
CA LEU A 265 -28.88 19.99 4.31
C LEU A 265 -28.29 19.25 5.51
N ILE A 266 -28.58 19.79 6.70
CA ILE A 266 -28.21 19.19 7.98
C ILE A 266 -29.26 18.15 8.38
N VAL A 267 -28.84 16.89 8.54
CA VAL A 267 -29.69 15.82 9.07
C VAL A 267 -30.04 16.15 10.53
N PRO A 268 -31.34 16.27 10.89
CA PRO A 268 -31.76 16.50 12.27
C PRO A 268 -31.27 15.40 13.21
N ASP A 269 -30.96 15.74 14.46
CA ASP A 269 -30.40 14.79 15.44
C ASP A 269 -31.27 13.55 15.67
N CYS A 270 -32.61 13.68 15.58
CA CYS A 270 -33.52 12.55 15.71
C CYS A 270 -33.49 11.58 14.51
N PHE A 271 -32.97 12.01 13.35
CA PHE A 271 -32.73 11.14 12.19
C PHE A 271 -31.30 10.63 12.11
N ALA A 272 -30.34 11.29 12.75
CA ALA A 272 -28.93 10.91 12.72
C ALA A 272 -28.61 9.45 13.14
N PRO A 273 -29.40 8.76 13.99
CA PRO A 273 -29.23 7.34 14.29
C PRO A 273 -29.68 6.40 13.17
N VAL A 274 -30.55 6.87 12.27
CA VAL A 274 -31.21 6.05 11.23
C VAL A 274 -30.74 6.43 9.84
N PHE A 275 -30.30 7.66 9.64
CA PHE A 275 -30.06 8.22 8.33
C PHE A 275 -28.80 9.09 8.34
N VAL A 276 -27.92 8.87 7.37
CA VAL A 276 -26.65 9.59 7.26
C VAL A 276 -26.36 9.90 5.78
N PHE A 277 -25.99 11.15 5.52
CA PHE A 277 -25.41 11.53 4.23
C PHE A 277 -23.89 11.38 4.25
N ILE A 278 -23.33 10.94 3.13
CA ILE A 278 -21.90 11.03 2.88
C ILE A 278 -21.50 12.51 2.75
N ASP A 279 -20.26 12.82 3.13
CA ASP A 279 -19.64 14.11 2.85
C ASP A 279 -19.90 14.57 1.41
N ALA A 280 -20.37 15.81 1.26
CA ALA A 280 -20.82 16.35 -0.02
C ALA A 280 -19.69 16.43 -1.04
N GLY A 281 -18.46 16.77 -0.61
CA GLY A 281 -17.31 16.82 -1.52
C GLY A 281 -16.93 15.42 -2.01
N VAL A 282 -16.99 14.41 -1.14
CA VAL A 282 -16.72 13.01 -1.54
C VAL A 282 -17.81 12.52 -2.49
N ALA A 283 -19.08 12.82 -2.20
CA ALA A 283 -20.19 12.49 -3.07
C ALA A 283 -20.06 13.14 -4.46
N GLN A 284 -19.66 14.40 -4.52
CA GLN A 284 -19.41 15.10 -5.78
C GLN A 284 -18.30 14.41 -6.59
N LEU A 285 -17.17 14.08 -5.95
CA LEU A 285 -16.06 13.36 -6.61
C LEU A 285 -16.47 11.97 -7.09
N LEU A 286 -17.30 11.25 -6.32
CA LEU A 286 -17.86 9.97 -6.75
C LEU A 286 -18.81 10.14 -7.95
N GLN A 287 -19.60 11.22 -7.99
CA GLN A 287 -20.53 11.48 -9.09
C GLN A 287 -19.82 11.93 -10.38
N SER A 288 -18.81 12.78 -10.29
CA SER A 288 -18.07 13.31 -11.44
C SER A 288 -16.87 12.46 -11.87
N GLY A 289 -16.42 11.55 -11.00
CA GLY A 289 -15.26 10.70 -11.23
C GLY A 289 -15.57 9.44 -12.04
N LYS A 290 -14.67 8.45 -12.00
CA LYS A 290 -14.87 7.19 -12.74
C LYS A 290 -16.06 6.39 -12.20
N ASP A 291 -16.96 5.99 -13.10
CA ASP A 291 -18.14 5.18 -12.78
C ASP A 291 -17.82 3.85 -12.08
N THR A 292 -16.67 3.26 -12.39
CA THR A 292 -16.19 2.01 -11.75
C THR A 292 -15.94 2.22 -10.26
N ILE A 293 -15.28 3.32 -9.88
CA ILE A 293 -15.01 3.66 -8.47
C ILE A 293 -16.32 3.94 -7.74
N ARG A 294 -17.21 4.75 -8.34
CA ARG A 294 -18.53 5.03 -7.77
C ARG A 294 -19.31 3.75 -7.52
N SER A 295 -19.44 2.91 -8.54
CA SER A 295 -20.22 1.67 -8.44
C SER A 295 -19.64 0.73 -7.40
N TRP A 296 -18.30 0.62 -7.33
CA TRP A 296 -17.62 -0.15 -6.31
C TRP A 296 -17.92 0.36 -4.89
N VAL A 297 -17.79 1.67 -4.65
CA VAL A 297 -18.07 2.27 -3.33
C VAL A 297 -19.53 2.06 -2.92
N LEU A 298 -20.46 2.35 -3.83
CA LEU A 298 -21.90 2.19 -3.54
C LEU A 298 -22.28 0.75 -3.23
N ASP A 299 -21.73 -0.21 -3.98
CA ASP A 299 -21.97 -1.64 -3.76
C ASP A 299 -21.29 -2.14 -2.48
N ARG A 300 -19.98 -1.94 -2.32
CA ARG A 300 -19.23 -2.49 -1.18
C ARG A 300 -19.65 -1.89 0.15
N PHE A 301 -20.02 -0.61 0.18
CA PHE A 301 -20.41 0.07 1.41
C PHE A 301 -21.93 0.16 1.60
N HIS A 302 -22.73 -0.44 0.69
CA HIS A 302 -24.20 -0.37 0.70
C HIS A 302 -24.72 1.07 0.84
N ILE A 303 -24.14 1.98 0.07
CA ILE A 303 -24.57 3.38 0.05
C ILE A 303 -25.69 3.50 -0.98
N SER A 304 -26.88 3.90 -0.52
CA SER A 304 -28.00 4.12 -1.41
C SER A 304 -27.81 5.39 -2.23
N ARG A 305 -28.24 5.35 -3.49
CA ARG A 305 -28.49 6.58 -4.24
C ARG A 305 -29.58 7.38 -3.54
N PHE A 306 -29.52 8.69 -3.69
CA PHE A 306 -30.52 9.54 -3.07
C PHE A 306 -31.87 9.41 -3.79
N GLU A 307 -32.86 8.84 -3.10
CA GLU A 307 -34.24 8.81 -3.56
C GLU A 307 -35.19 9.21 -2.42
N ALA A 308 -35.73 10.44 -2.48
CA ALA A 308 -36.58 10.98 -1.42
C ALA A 308 -37.79 10.07 -1.10
N THR A 309 -38.37 9.44 -2.12
CA THR A 309 -39.53 8.54 -2.01
C THR A 309 -39.22 7.22 -1.31
N GLU A 310 -37.96 6.81 -1.22
CA GLU A 310 -37.55 5.59 -0.51
C GLU A 310 -36.96 5.90 0.87
N LEU A 311 -36.10 6.91 0.94
CA LEU A 311 -35.29 7.19 2.13
C LEU A 311 -36.10 7.87 3.24
N LEU A 312 -36.94 8.86 2.89
CA LEU A 312 -37.72 9.59 3.89
C LEU A 312 -38.76 8.69 4.58
N PRO A 313 -39.56 7.86 3.88
CA PRO A 313 -40.49 6.95 4.55
C PRO A 313 -39.80 5.96 5.48
N ARG A 314 -38.61 5.45 5.11
CA ARG A 314 -37.82 4.56 5.98
C ARG A 314 -37.30 5.26 7.24
N ALA A 315 -36.83 6.51 7.13
CA ALA A 315 -36.40 7.29 8.28
C ALA A 315 -37.58 7.60 9.22
N ILE A 316 -38.71 8.03 8.65
CA ILE A 316 -39.93 8.36 9.40
C ILE A 316 -40.51 7.12 10.08
N SER A 317 -40.62 5.98 9.38
CA SER A 317 -41.22 4.76 9.95
C SER A 317 -40.44 4.17 11.12
N ARG A 318 -39.13 4.44 11.19
CA ARG A 318 -38.27 4.05 12.32
C ARG A 318 -38.33 5.01 13.48
N MET A 319 -38.43 6.31 13.22
CA MET A 319 -38.47 7.35 14.24
C MET A 319 -39.86 7.48 14.87
N ALA A 320 -40.93 7.44 14.07
CA ALA A 320 -42.29 7.74 14.52
C ALA A 320 -42.75 6.86 15.70
N PRO A 321 -42.56 5.52 15.70
CA PRO A 321 -42.93 4.69 16.83
C PRO A 321 -42.26 5.13 18.13
N GLN A 322 -40.97 5.47 18.09
CA GLN A 322 -40.20 5.89 19.26
C GLN A 322 -40.71 7.23 19.85
N ILE A 323 -41.21 8.12 18.99
CA ILE A 323 -41.85 9.37 19.44
C ILE A 323 -43.18 9.05 20.14
N PHE A 324 -44.02 8.19 19.54
CA PHE A 324 -45.33 7.85 20.09
C PHE A 324 -45.26 7.01 21.38
N THR A 325 -44.24 6.15 21.52
CA THR A 325 -44.00 5.38 22.76
C THR A 325 -43.33 6.21 23.85
N GLY A 326 -42.86 7.41 23.53
CA GLY A 326 -42.15 8.30 24.46
C GLY A 326 -40.69 7.91 24.73
N GLU A 327 -40.17 6.91 24.02
CA GLU A 327 -38.75 6.52 24.06
C GLU A 327 -37.85 7.65 23.53
N LEU A 328 -38.29 8.32 22.46
CA LEU A 328 -37.64 9.50 21.90
C LEU A 328 -38.38 10.77 22.31
N LYS A 329 -37.81 11.50 23.28
CA LYS A 329 -38.31 12.81 23.69
C LYS A 329 -37.84 13.88 22.70
N ILE A 330 -38.75 14.38 21.87
CA ILE A 330 -38.47 15.41 20.87
C ILE A 330 -39.14 16.74 21.26
N ARG A 331 -38.41 17.85 21.14
CA ARG A 331 -38.95 19.20 21.34
C ARG A 331 -39.69 19.67 20.08
N VAL A 332 -40.62 20.62 20.23
CA VAL A 332 -41.33 21.23 19.08
C VAL A 332 -40.36 21.88 18.09
N SER A 333 -39.25 22.46 18.59
CA SER A 333 -38.19 23.03 17.75
C SER A 333 -37.49 21.98 16.88
N GLU A 334 -37.27 20.78 17.41
CA GLU A 334 -36.65 19.66 16.69
C GLU A 334 -37.61 19.07 15.66
N LEU A 335 -38.90 18.92 15.99
CA LEU A 335 -39.94 18.56 15.00
C LEU A 335 -40.02 19.56 13.84
N THR A 336 -39.85 20.85 14.13
CA THR A 336 -39.80 21.89 13.09
C THR A 336 -38.56 21.71 12.20
N ALA A 337 -37.40 21.38 12.77
CA ALA A 337 -36.19 21.07 12.01
C ALA A 337 -36.36 19.82 11.13
N VAL A 338 -37.06 18.78 11.64
CA VAL A 338 -37.43 17.59 10.87
C VAL A 338 -38.26 17.96 9.65
N TRP A 339 -39.33 18.74 9.83
CA TRP A 339 -40.17 19.15 8.71
C TRP A 339 -39.43 20.02 7.70
N LYS A 340 -38.57 20.94 8.16
CA LYS A 340 -37.70 21.72 7.27
C LYS A 340 -36.77 20.83 6.45
N PHE A 341 -36.15 19.85 7.09
CA PHE A 341 -35.31 18.86 6.43
C PHE A 341 -36.09 18.05 5.39
N VAL A 342 -37.21 17.44 5.78
CA VAL A 342 -38.08 16.65 4.87
C VAL A 342 -38.49 17.48 3.65
N LYS A 343 -38.89 18.74 3.87
CA LYS A 343 -39.24 19.65 2.78
C LYS A 343 -38.04 19.93 1.87
N ALA A 344 -36.89 20.32 2.42
CA ALA A 344 -35.69 20.62 1.65
C ALA A 344 -35.22 19.41 0.82
N VAL A 345 -35.23 18.22 1.42
CA VAL A 345 -34.90 16.95 0.76
C VAL A 345 -35.88 16.63 -0.38
N THR A 346 -37.17 16.88 -0.18
CA THR A 346 -38.21 16.66 -1.21
C THR A 346 -38.09 17.66 -2.35
N ASP A 347 -37.84 18.94 -2.03
CA ASP A 347 -37.66 20.01 -3.01
C ASP A 347 -36.42 19.75 -3.87
N ALA A 348 -35.30 19.37 -3.27
CA ALA A 348 -34.07 18.98 -3.97
C ALA A 348 -34.30 17.77 -4.91
N SER A 349 -35.06 16.76 -4.46
CA SER A 349 -35.40 15.60 -5.30
C SER A 349 -36.23 15.95 -6.53
N ARG A 350 -37.06 17.00 -6.46
CA ARG A 350 -37.90 17.44 -7.59
C ARG A 350 -37.06 18.14 -8.66
N MET A 351 -36.06 18.91 -8.26
CA MET A 351 -35.17 19.61 -9.19
C MET A 351 -34.35 18.66 -10.05
N ILE A 352 -33.96 17.50 -9.51
CA ILE A 352 -33.23 16.45 -10.25
C ILE A 352 -34.07 15.86 -11.40
N LYS A 353 -35.41 15.83 -11.28
CA LYS A 353 -36.28 15.28 -12.33
C LYS A 353 -36.55 16.25 -13.49
N SER A 354 -36.20 17.53 -13.32
CA SER A 354 -36.44 18.60 -14.31
C SER A 354 -35.23 18.94 -15.18
N SER A 355 -34.10 18.29 -14.93
CA SER A 355 -32.81 18.42 -15.63
C SER A 355 -32.44 17.10 -16.26
#